data_AF-A0A3N5TNT0-F1
#
_entry.id   AF-A0A3N5TNT0-F1
#
_cell.length_a   1.000
_cell.length_b   1.000
_cell.length_c   1.000
_cell.angle_alpha   90.00
_cell.angle_beta   90.00
_cell.angle_gamma   90.00
#
_symmetry.space_group_name_H-M   'P 1'
#
loop_
_entity.id
_entity.type
_entity.pdbx_description
1 polymer ?
#
loop_
_entity_poly.entity_id
_entity_poly.type
_entity_poly.pdbx_seq_one_letter_code
_entity_poly.pdbx_strand_id
1 'polypeptide(L)'
;MKVVILCDFDGTISVTDMGYLLLNRFSRGDWEAIDQAFCAGKIGSREAYSRIAGIVRGKEEDILRFIQDHSEIDPHFVSFYRHCKARGIDVKIVSDGLDFYIRTLLALHNLSEIPYYANDALCLGDEGLHISFPFFNEECGLCGTCKKRLVQIHREQYETVLFAGNGLSDRCGAREADFVFAKDSLYAHCVAQDIPCRFFESFGEVLQDLEKKVRGVIFDLDGTLIEANEAIYLGMKDAFEHFGREIFPTEDLPKHLGVDLQGTLRPFFSPEEIREAIPIMRKKYEEVYREKTHFLEGARETLEALHHRGILMGVASNKLGRFSRGALDHLEVAEYFKSITGAGDVPRNKPYPDMIRAVLREMDLAAEEVVFVGDTLADIETGKNAGVDVYALTTGVHSRADLAVGKPKQILRSLKELLQAVMPLLPPHHPVS
;
A
#
# COMPACT_ATOMS: atom_id res chain seq x y z
N MET A 1 6.08 -2.09 22.95
CA MET A 1 5.25 -1.28 22.05
C MET A 1 3.84 -1.83 22.07
N LYS A 2 2.88 -1.07 22.60
CA LYS A 2 1.47 -1.47 22.63
C LYS A 2 0.79 -1.07 21.31
N VAL A 3 0.28 -2.04 20.56
CA VAL A 3 -0.31 -1.85 19.23
C VAL A 3 -1.80 -2.17 19.28
N VAL A 4 -2.62 -1.37 18.59
CA VAL A 4 -4.03 -1.67 18.34
C VAL A 4 -4.35 -1.58 16.85
N ILE A 5 -5.20 -2.48 16.37
CA ILE A 5 -5.82 -2.42 15.04
C ILE A 5 -7.31 -2.09 15.24
N LEU A 6 -7.71 -0.92 14.74
CA LEU A 6 -9.10 -0.50 14.70
C LEU A 6 -9.69 -0.92 13.35
N CYS A 7 -10.62 -1.87 13.38
CA CYS A 7 -11.24 -2.41 12.18
C CYS A 7 -12.64 -1.83 12.00
N ASP A 8 -12.90 -1.25 10.84
CA ASP A 8 -14.26 -1.09 10.37
C ASP A 8 -14.96 -2.45 10.24
N PHE A 9 -16.30 -2.45 10.29
CA PHE A 9 -17.11 -3.65 10.19
C PHE A 9 -17.69 -3.83 8.78
N ASP A 10 -18.49 -2.88 8.32
CA ASP A 10 -19.37 -3.03 7.16
C ASP A 10 -18.62 -2.98 5.83
N GLY A 11 -18.56 -4.13 5.15
CA GLY A 11 -17.75 -4.29 3.94
C GLY A 11 -16.26 -4.39 4.23
N THR A 12 -15.84 -4.41 5.50
CA THR A 12 -14.46 -4.64 5.95
C THR A 12 -14.31 -6.01 6.61
N ILE A 13 -14.89 -6.19 7.80
CA ILE A 13 -14.98 -7.50 8.48
C ILE A 13 -16.13 -8.30 7.89
N SER A 14 -17.32 -7.71 7.75
CA SER A 14 -18.40 -8.33 6.98
C SER A 14 -18.08 -8.20 5.50
N VAL A 15 -18.31 -9.26 4.72
CA VAL A 15 -18.06 -9.25 3.27
C VAL A 15 -19.12 -8.41 2.55
N THR A 16 -20.28 -8.22 3.19
CA THR A 16 -21.40 -7.42 2.69
C THR A 16 -21.71 -6.27 3.63
N ASP A 17 -22.17 -5.14 3.10
CA ASP A 17 -22.68 -4.03 3.91
C ASP A 17 -23.99 -4.46 4.60
N MET A 18 -23.96 -4.56 5.93
CA MET A 18 -25.10 -5.06 6.71
C MET A 18 -26.23 -4.03 6.76
N GLY A 19 -25.90 -2.74 6.72
CA GLY A 19 -26.86 -1.66 6.61
C GLY A 19 -27.68 -1.81 5.33
N TYR A 20 -27.03 -1.96 4.19
CA TYR A 20 -27.71 -2.16 2.91
C TYR A 20 -28.51 -3.46 2.86
N LEU A 21 -27.97 -4.56 3.41
CA LEU A 21 -28.67 -5.84 3.46
C LEU A 21 -29.98 -5.71 4.27
N LEU A 22 -29.92 -5.04 5.43
CA LEU A 22 -31.09 -4.74 6.27
C LEU A 22 -32.09 -3.85 5.53
N LEU A 23 -31.63 -2.74 4.97
CA LEU A 23 -32.48 -1.73 4.34
C LEU A 23 -33.21 -2.28 3.11
N ASN A 24 -32.54 -3.09 2.29
CA ASN A 24 -33.15 -3.74 1.13
C ASN A 24 -34.35 -4.63 1.49
N ARG A 25 -34.30 -5.28 2.66
CA ARG A 25 -35.33 -6.25 3.06
C ARG A 25 -36.43 -5.64 3.92
N PHE A 26 -36.05 -4.76 4.85
CA PHE A 26 -36.91 -4.31 5.95
C PHE A 26 -37.31 -2.84 5.87
N SER A 27 -36.86 -2.07 4.87
CA SER A 27 -37.34 -0.70 4.69
C SER A 27 -38.68 -0.65 3.94
N ARG A 28 -39.53 0.33 4.27
CA ARG A 28 -40.76 0.68 3.52
C ARG A 28 -40.68 2.05 2.83
N GLY A 29 -39.49 2.65 2.77
CA GLY A 29 -39.26 3.98 2.21
C GLY A 29 -38.03 4.01 1.31
N ASP A 30 -37.80 5.16 0.67
CA ASP A 30 -36.69 5.38 -0.25
C ASP A 30 -35.37 5.59 0.51
N TRP A 31 -34.80 4.48 0.97
CA TRP A 31 -33.50 4.48 1.64
C TRP A 31 -32.35 4.79 0.67
N GLU A 32 -32.52 4.48 -0.63
CA GLU A 32 -31.54 4.79 -1.67
C GLU A 32 -31.32 6.29 -1.82
N ALA A 33 -32.39 7.11 -1.74
CA ALA A 33 -32.26 8.56 -1.73
C ALA A 33 -31.51 9.10 -0.48
N ILE A 34 -31.67 8.44 0.67
CA ILE A 34 -30.93 8.79 1.90
C ILE A 34 -29.44 8.47 1.70
N ASP A 35 -29.14 7.28 1.17
CA ASP A 35 -27.77 6.86 0.90
C ASP A 35 -27.08 7.76 -0.14
N GLN A 36 -27.75 8.07 -1.26
CA GLN A 36 -27.22 8.99 -2.26
C GLN A 36 -26.92 10.38 -1.68
N ALA A 37 -27.74 10.88 -0.76
CA ALA A 37 -27.48 12.14 -0.07
C ALA A 37 -26.26 12.07 0.84
N PHE A 38 -26.06 10.94 1.54
CA PHE A 38 -24.87 10.69 2.37
C PHE A 38 -23.61 10.57 1.51
N CYS A 39 -23.63 9.72 0.48
CA CYS A 39 -22.52 9.52 -0.47
C CYS A 39 -22.12 10.82 -1.19
N ALA A 40 -23.08 11.71 -1.48
CA ALA A 40 -22.85 13.03 -2.04
C ALA A 40 -22.38 14.08 -1.01
N GLY A 41 -22.26 13.73 0.27
CA GLY A 41 -21.85 14.63 1.35
C GLY A 41 -22.89 15.69 1.72
N LYS A 42 -24.16 15.51 1.32
CA LYS A 42 -25.25 16.47 1.63
C LYS A 42 -25.77 16.32 3.06
N ILE A 43 -25.67 15.11 3.61
CA ILE A 43 -26.01 14.80 5.01
C ILE A 43 -24.91 13.96 5.65
N GLY A 44 -24.78 14.02 6.97
CA GLY A 44 -23.90 13.13 7.73
C GLY A 44 -24.57 11.77 8.02
N SER A 45 -23.79 10.76 8.40
CA SER A 45 -24.34 9.43 8.72
C SER A 45 -25.27 9.44 9.91
N ARG A 46 -25.07 10.32 10.91
CA ARG A 46 -26.02 10.46 12.04
C ARG A 46 -27.42 10.83 11.55
N GLU A 47 -27.49 11.78 10.62
CA GLU A 47 -28.76 12.20 10.02
C GLU A 47 -29.34 11.09 9.14
N ALA A 48 -28.50 10.41 8.35
CA ALA A 48 -28.92 9.27 7.54
C ALA A 48 -29.56 8.17 8.42
N TYR A 49 -28.90 7.76 9.50
CA TYR A 49 -29.44 6.76 10.43
C TYR A 49 -30.71 7.23 11.13
N SER A 50 -30.81 8.51 11.49
CA SER A 50 -32.03 9.08 12.08
C SER A 50 -33.23 9.01 11.12
N ARG A 51 -33.00 9.19 9.81
CA ARG A 51 -34.04 9.01 8.78
C ARG A 51 -34.36 7.53 8.54
N ILE A 52 -33.34 6.69 8.49
CA ILE A 52 -33.45 5.22 8.36
C ILE A 52 -34.29 4.61 9.48
N ALA A 53 -34.08 5.08 10.72
CA ALA A 53 -34.82 4.63 11.90
C ALA A 53 -36.35 4.67 11.70
N GLY A 54 -36.83 5.70 10.99
CA GLY A 54 -38.24 5.91 10.69
C GLY A 54 -38.83 5.04 9.58
N ILE A 55 -38.01 4.37 8.76
CA ILE A 55 -38.47 3.60 7.59
C ILE A 55 -38.23 2.09 7.69
N VAL A 56 -37.36 1.64 8.58
CA VAL A 56 -37.16 0.21 8.87
C VAL A 56 -38.37 -0.35 9.62
N ARG A 57 -38.84 -1.54 9.24
CA ARG A 57 -39.98 -2.25 9.84
C ARG A 57 -39.66 -3.73 9.94
N GLY A 58 -39.87 -4.32 11.11
CA GLY A 58 -39.68 -5.75 11.30
C GLY A 58 -39.50 -6.10 12.77
N LYS A 59 -39.87 -7.33 13.15
CA LYS A 59 -39.56 -7.84 14.47
C LYS A 59 -38.07 -8.14 14.57
N GLU A 60 -37.49 -7.90 15.73
CA GLU A 60 -36.08 -8.15 16.00
C GLU A 60 -35.66 -9.58 15.64
N GLU A 61 -36.47 -10.58 16.01
CA GLU A 61 -36.21 -11.99 15.70
C GLU A 61 -36.10 -12.27 14.19
N ASP A 62 -36.95 -11.63 13.38
CA ASP A 62 -36.96 -11.80 11.93
C ASP A 62 -35.74 -11.13 11.29
N ILE A 63 -35.36 -9.94 11.79
CA ILE A 63 -34.16 -9.21 11.37
C ILE A 63 -32.91 -10.01 11.70
N LEU A 64 -32.79 -10.51 12.93
CA LEU A 64 -31.65 -11.29 13.39
C LEU A 64 -31.49 -12.61 12.62
N ARG A 65 -32.60 -13.32 12.37
CA ARG A 65 -32.57 -14.55 11.56
C ARG A 65 -32.13 -14.25 10.13
N PHE A 66 -32.66 -13.19 9.53
CA PHE A 66 -32.25 -12.78 8.19
C PHE A 66 -30.75 -12.46 8.11
N ILE A 67 -30.20 -11.76 9.11
CA ILE A 67 -28.76 -11.51 9.22
C ILE A 67 -27.99 -12.83 9.29
N GLN A 68 -28.37 -13.75 10.18
CA GLN A 68 -27.71 -15.06 10.33
C GLN A 68 -27.67 -15.86 9.02
N ASP A 69 -28.75 -15.80 8.24
CA ASP A 69 -28.90 -16.59 7.02
C ASP A 69 -28.21 -15.98 5.79
N HIS A 70 -27.89 -14.67 5.81
CA HIS A 70 -27.47 -13.93 4.61
C HIS A 70 -26.19 -13.10 4.80
N SER A 71 -25.48 -13.26 5.91
CA SER A 71 -24.24 -12.53 6.15
C SER A 71 -23.08 -13.43 6.51
N GLU A 72 -21.90 -13.02 6.02
CA GLU A 72 -20.64 -13.68 6.25
C GLU A 72 -19.59 -12.64 6.65
N ILE A 73 -18.67 -13.04 7.52
CA ILE A 73 -17.44 -12.29 7.76
C ILE A 73 -16.32 -12.82 6.85
N ASP A 74 -15.29 -12.00 6.66
CA ASP A 74 -14.07 -12.42 5.96
C ASP A 74 -13.56 -13.76 6.53
N PRO A 75 -13.32 -14.76 5.66
CA PRO A 75 -12.99 -16.13 6.11
C PRO A 75 -11.68 -16.21 6.91
N HIS A 76 -10.81 -15.20 6.82
CA HIS A 76 -9.55 -15.12 7.54
C HIS A 76 -9.61 -14.21 8.77
N PHE A 77 -10.74 -13.55 9.05
CA PHE A 77 -10.82 -12.63 10.20
C PHE A 77 -10.60 -13.34 11.54
N VAL A 78 -11.12 -14.58 11.68
CA VAL A 78 -10.94 -15.38 12.90
C VAL A 78 -9.47 -15.74 13.13
N SER A 79 -8.75 -16.18 12.10
CA SER A 79 -7.32 -16.50 12.20
C SER A 79 -6.49 -15.24 12.46
N PHE A 80 -6.79 -14.16 11.76
CA PHE A 80 -6.20 -12.83 11.99
C PHE A 80 -6.35 -12.40 13.47
N TYR A 81 -7.57 -12.44 14.01
CA TYR A 81 -7.83 -12.03 15.39
C TYR A 81 -7.05 -12.88 16.41
N ARG A 82 -7.08 -14.21 16.25
CA ARG A 82 -6.36 -15.14 17.14
C ARG A 82 -4.85 -14.88 17.11
N HIS A 83 -4.30 -14.61 15.93
CA HIS A 83 -2.90 -14.27 15.77
C HIS A 83 -2.53 -12.97 16.47
N CYS A 84 -3.30 -11.90 16.25
CA CYS A 84 -3.11 -10.62 16.92
C CYS A 84 -3.11 -10.79 18.44
N LYS A 85 -4.11 -11.50 18.97
CA LYS A 85 -4.23 -11.81 20.40
C LYS A 85 -3.02 -12.57 20.95
N ALA A 86 -2.53 -13.58 20.22
CA ALA A 86 -1.36 -14.36 20.61
C ALA A 86 -0.06 -13.52 20.63
N ARG A 87 -0.01 -12.43 19.85
CA ARG A 87 1.14 -11.50 19.79
C ARG A 87 0.95 -10.24 20.64
N GLY A 88 -0.12 -10.13 21.41
CA GLY A 88 -0.41 -8.95 22.23
C GLY A 88 -0.76 -7.70 21.41
N ILE A 89 -1.27 -7.88 20.19
CA ILE A 89 -1.84 -6.83 19.36
C ILE A 89 -3.34 -6.79 19.64
N ASP A 90 -3.83 -5.67 20.17
CA ASP A 90 -5.26 -5.52 20.44
C ASP A 90 -6.02 -5.28 19.13
N VAL A 91 -7.19 -5.89 18.99
CA VAL A 91 -8.11 -5.67 17.87
C VAL A 91 -9.42 -5.15 18.45
N LYS A 92 -9.93 -4.06 17.87
CA LYS A 92 -11.21 -3.47 18.25
C LYS A 92 -11.98 -3.05 17.02
N ILE A 93 -13.31 -3.11 17.10
CA ILE A 93 -14.19 -2.78 15.98
C ILE A 93 -14.71 -1.35 16.13
N VAL A 94 -14.61 -0.55 15.08
CA VAL A 94 -15.13 0.81 15.02
C VAL A 94 -16.07 0.92 13.82
N SER A 95 -17.37 0.84 14.05
CA SER A 95 -18.37 0.83 12.99
C SER A 95 -19.28 2.05 13.06
N ASP A 96 -19.62 2.62 11.91
CA ASP A 96 -20.73 3.59 11.83
C ASP A 96 -22.10 2.89 11.72
N GLY A 97 -22.10 1.57 11.81
CA GLY A 97 -23.22 0.66 11.77
C GLY A 97 -24.03 0.56 13.06
N LEU A 98 -24.87 -0.48 13.14
CA LEU A 98 -25.74 -0.77 14.29
C LEU A 98 -25.21 -1.95 15.12
N ASP A 99 -25.25 -1.80 16.43
CA ASP A 99 -24.67 -2.73 17.41
C ASP A 99 -25.22 -4.16 17.33
N PHE A 100 -26.53 -4.34 17.08
CA PHE A 100 -27.17 -5.64 17.20
C PHE A 100 -26.70 -6.66 16.16
N TYR A 101 -26.44 -6.24 14.92
CA TYR A 101 -25.95 -7.16 13.89
C TYR A 101 -24.47 -7.47 14.07
N ILE A 102 -23.68 -6.50 14.56
CA ILE A 102 -22.28 -6.71 14.92
C ILE A 102 -22.21 -7.76 16.04
N ARG A 103 -22.98 -7.57 17.11
CA ARG A 103 -23.06 -8.51 18.24
C ARG A 103 -23.47 -9.91 17.80
N THR A 104 -24.50 -10.01 16.95
CA THR A 104 -24.98 -11.31 16.43
C THR A 104 -23.91 -12.02 15.61
N LEU A 105 -23.26 -11.32 14.65
CA LEU A 105 -22.22 -11.93 13.83
C LEU A 105 -21.00 -12.34 14.65
N LEU A 106 -20.54 -11.49 15.59
CA LEU A 106 -19.45 -11.86 16.47
C LEU A 106 -19.77 -13.11 17.30
N ALA A 107 -21.02 -13.26 17.79
CA ALA A 107 -21.44 -14.44 18.52
C ALA A 107 -21.43 -15.71 17.65
N LEU A 108 -21.92 -15.64 16.40
CA LEU A 108 -21.91 -16.78 15.46
C LEU A 108 -20.49 -17.30 15.21
N HIS A 109 -19.50 -16.42 15.19
CA HIS A 109 -18.11 -16.75 14.89
C HIS A 109 -17.23 -16.97 16.14
N ASN A 110 -17.81 -16.96 17.35
CA ASN A 110 -17.11 -17.07 18.63
C ASN A 110 -16.05 -15.96 18.82
N LEU A 111 -16.44 -14.71 18.55
CA LEU A 111 -15.63 -13.49 18.65
C LEU A 111 -16.27 -12.44 19.57
N SER A 112 -17.19 -12.85 20.45
CA SER A 112 -17.94 -11.93 21.32
C SER A 112 -17.06 -11.16 22.32
N GLU A 113 -15.81 -11.58 22.53
CA GLU A 113 -14.88 -10.85 23.38
C GLU A 113 -14.27 -9.60 22.71
N ILE A 114 -14.42 -9.42 21.39
CA ILE A 114 -13.85 -8.27 20.68
C ILE A 114 -14.60 -7.01 21.08
N PRO A 115 -13.92 -5.99 21.66
CA PRO A 115 -14.56 -4.70 21.95
C PRO A 115 -14.99 -4.02 20.65
N TYR A 116 -16.20 -3.47 20.63
CA TYR A 116 -16.72 -2.71 19.49
C TYR A 116 -17.32 -1.37 19.90
N TYR A 117 -17.32 -0.42 18.98
CA TYR A 117 -17.88 0.92 19.09
C TYR A 117 -18.80 1.12 17.87
N ALA A 118 -20.10 1.30 18.11
CA ALA A 118 -21.12 1.42 17.07
C ALA A 118 -22.30 2.28 17.54
N ASN A 119 -23.27 2.54 16.66
CA ASN A 119 -24.53 3.15 17.05
C ASN A 119 -25.41 2.09 17.75
N ASP A 120 -26.11 2.48 18.82
CA ASP A 120 -27.02 1.58 19.52
C ASP A 120 -28.37 1.59 18.83
N ALA A 121 -28.92 0.43 18.51
CA ALA A 121 -30.26 0.32 17.95
C ALA A 121 -31.16 -0.61 18.77
N LEU A 122 -32.35 -0.11 19.11
CA LEU A 122 -33.42 -0.85 19.74
C LEU A 122 -34.56 -1.07 18.74
N CYS A 123 -34.92 -2.33 18.52
CA CYS A 123 -36.07 -2.68 17.69
C CYS A 123 -37.37 -2.43 18.45
N LEU A 124 -38.23 -1.56 17.91
CA LEU A 124 -39.56 -1.26 18.45
C LEU A 124 -40.67 -2.04 17.70
N GLY A 125 -40.31 -3.19 17.11
CA GLY A 125 -41.21 -3.99 16.27
C GLY A 125 -41.69 -3.24 15.02
N ASP A 126 -43.01 -3.16 14.84
CA ASP A 126 -43.61 -2.46 13.69
C ASP A 126 -43.54 -0.92 13.79
N GLU A 127 -43.10 -0.37 14.92
CA GLU A 127 -42.93 1.08 15.10
C GLU A 127 -41.57 1.59 14.58
N GLY A 128 -40.66 0.68 14.24
CA GLY A 128 -39.37 0.99 13.62
C GLY A 128 -38.18 0.77 14.56
N LEU A 129 -37.08 1.50 14.30
CA LEU A 129 -35.89 1.45 15.14
C LEU A 129 -35.78 2.72 15.96
N HIS A 130 -35.32 2.60 17.20
CA HIS A 130 -34.76 3.73 17.94
C HIS A 130 -33.24 3.64 17.90
N ILE A 131 -32.57 4.67 17.39
CA ILE A 131 -31.11 4.69 17.24
C ILE A 131 -30.53 5.79 18.12
N SER A 132 -29.50 5.44 18.90
CA SER A 132 -28.71 6.38 19.70
C SER A 132 -27.24 6.37 19.25
N PHE A 133 -26.54 7.48 19.48
CA PHE A 133 -25.21 7.75 18.92
C PHE A 133 -24.17 7.97 20.03
N PRO A 134 -23.78 6.92 20.78
CA PRO A 134 -22.91 7.05 21.95
C PRO A 134 -21.50 7.58 21.63
N PHE A 135 -21.04 7.40 20.39
CA PHE A 135 -19.73 7.85 19.91
C PHE A 135 -19.82 9.04 18.95
N PHE A 136 -20.91 9.81 19.04
CA PHE A 136 -21.05 11.09 18.38
C PHE A 136 -19.97 12.06 18.87
N ASN A 137 -19.43 12.85 17.94
CA ASN A 137 -18.54 13.96 18.27
C ASN A 137 -19.17 15.28 17.86
N GLU A 138 -19.44 16.16 18.83
CA GLU A 138 -20.05 17.47 18.62
C GLU A 138 -19.26 18.34 17.65
N GLU A 139 -17.92 18.31 17.73
CA GLU A 139 -17.05 19.07 16.81
C GLU A 139 -17.17 18.59 15.36
N CYS A 140 -17.41 17.30 15.17
CA CYS A 140 -17.63 16.72 13.85
C CYS A 140 -19.02 17.06 13.31
N GLY A 141 -20.05 16.97 14.15
CA GLY A 141 -21.44 17.30 13.80
C GLY A 141 -22.13 16.33 12.83
N LEU A 142 -21.39 15.42 12.17
CA LEU A 142 -21.86 14.64 11.02
C LEU A 142 -22.03 13.15 11.30
N CYS A 143 -21.04 12.50 11.92
CA CYS A 143 -20.98 11.03 12.01
C CYS A 143 -21.85 10.47 13.15
N GLY A 144 -22.48 9.30 12.97
CA GLY A 144 -23.13 8.59 14.08
C GLY A 144 -22.08 8.08 15.08
N THR A 145 -21.06 7.40 14.57
CA THR A 145 -19.85 7.00 15.28
C THR A 145 -18.63 7.67 14.65
N CYS A 146 -18.00 8.59 15.39
CA CYS A 146 -16.87 9.35 14.88
C CYS A 146 -15.56 8.55 14.97
N LYS A 147 -15.22 7.82 13.89
CA LYS A 147 -13.99 7.00 13.82
C LYS A 147 -12.70 7.81 14.04
N LYS A 148 -12.67 9.08 13.61
CA LYS A 148 -11.59 10.04 13.92
C LYS A 148 -11.35 10.14 15.43
N ARG A 149 -12.42 10.42 16.19
CA ARG A 149 -12.35 10.57 17.64
C ARG A 149 -11.93 9.27 18.32
N LEU A 150 -12.40 8.13 17.81
CA LEU A 150 -12.01 6.82 18.33
C LEU A 150 -10.52 6.55 18.13
N VAL A 151 -9.94 6.86 16.97
CA VAL A 151 -8.47 6.76 16.75
C VAL A 151 -7.72 7.63 17.76
N GLN A 152 -8.16 8.87 17.98
CA GLN A 152 -7.53 9.80 18.92
C GLN A 152 -7.58 9.30 20.37
N ILE A 153 -8.72 8.78 20.82
CA ILE A 153 -8.87 8.18 22.16
C ILE A 153 -7.90 7.00 22.33
N HIS A 154 -7.77 6.15 21.33
CA HIS A 154 -6.86 5.01 21.41
C HIS A 154 -5.39 5.44 21.37
N ARG A 155 -5.05 6.52 20.67
CA ARG A 155 -3.69 7.06 20.67
C ARG A 155 -3.21 7.51 22.06
N GLU A 156 -4.10 7.78 23.01
CA GLU A 156 -3.73 8.05 24.41
C GLU A 156 -3.22 6.80 25.15
N GLN A 157 -3.57 5.59 24.68
CA GLN A 157 -3.28 4.32 25.36
C GLN A 157 -2.35 3.39 24.57
N TYR A 158 -2.16 3.64 23.28
CA TYR A 158 -1.41 2.80 22.36
C TYR A 158 -0.32 3.61 21.66
N GLU A 159 0.86 3.03 21.54
CA GLU A 159 2.00 3.64 20.84
C GLU A 159 1.81 3.62 19.32
N THR A 160 1.07 2.64 18.81
CA THR A 160 0.77 2.51 17.39
C THR A 160 -0.69 2.14 17.19
N VAL A 161 -1.38 2.91 16.35
CA VAL A 161 -2.77 2.72 15.96
C VAL A 161 -2.83 2.45 14.46
N LEU A 162 -3.11 1.19 14.13
CA LEU A 162 -3.39 0.76 12.75
C LEU A 162 -4.90 0.83 12.50
N PHE A 163 -5.29 1.05 11.26
CA PHE A 163 -6.69 1.11 10.86
C PHE A 163 -6.96 0.18 9.68
N ALA A 164 -8.09 -0.55 9.70
CA ALA A 164 -8.54 -1.36 8.57
C ALA A 164 -9.94 -0.90 8.13
N GLY A 165 -10.14 -0.57 6.85
CA GLY A 165 -11.42 -0.08 6.35
C GLY A 165 -11.58 -0.11 4.83
N ASN A 166 -12.75 0.31 4.34
CA ASN A 166 -13.13 0.23 2.91
C ASN A 166 -13.80 1.51 2.36
N GLY A 167 -14.34 2.37 3.23
CA GLY A 167 -15.44 3.24 2.86
C GLY A 167 -15.25 4.74 3.11
N LEU A 168 -16.32 5.49 2.79
CA LEU A 168 -16.41 6.93 3.02
C LEU A 168 -16.30 7.29 4.52
N SER A 169 -16.94 6.51 5.39
CA SER A 169 -16.96 6.74 6.85
C SER A 169 -15.58 6.57 7.51
N ASP A 170 -14.66 5.85 6.85
CA ASP A 170 -13.32 5.57 7.36
C ASP A 170 -12.32 6.70 7.13
N ARG A 171 -12.57 7.57 6.14
CA ARG A 171 -11.57 8.54 5.64
C ARG A 171 -10.97 9.41 6.74
N CYS A 172 -11.79 9.86 7.69
CA CYS A 172 -11.31 10.68 8.81
C CYS A 172 -10.53 9.85 9.84
N GLY A 173 -10.90 8.59 10.08
CA GLY A 173 -10.14 7.68 10.96
C GLY A 173 -8.79 7.31 10.33
N ALA A 174 -8.80 6.94 9.06
CA ALA A 174 -7.63 6.61 8.27
C ALA A 174 -6.57 7.71 8.28
N ARG A 175 -6.98 8.99 8.22
CA ARG A 175 -6.04 10.13 8.28
C ARG A 175 -5.33 10.28 9.62
N GLU A 176 -5.95 9.86 10.72
CA GLU A 176 -5.36 9.98 12.06
C GLU A 176 -4.58 8.73 12.47
N ALA A 177 -4.68 7.63 11.72
CA ALA A 177 -3.97 6.39 12.01
C ALA A 177 -2.49 6.48 11.59
N ASP A 178 -1.63 5.65 12.20
CA ASP A 178 -0.22 5.57 11.81
C ASP A 178 -0.06 4.84 10.46
N PHE A 179 -0.94 3.89 10.18
CA PHE A 179 -0.98 3.14 8.93
C PHE A 179 -2.37 2.56 8.68
N VAL A 180 -2.75 2.44 7.41
CA VAL A 180 -4.09 2.02 6.98
C VAL A 180 -4.04 0.79 6.07
N PHE A 181 -4.66 -0.31 6.48
CA PHE A 181 -5.10 -1.35 5.56
C PHE A 181 -6.40 -0.87 4.92
N ALA A 182 -6.36 -0.51 3.64
CA ALA A 182 -7.48 0.10 2.95
C ALA A 182 -7.90 -0.74 1.75
N LYS A 183 -9.20 -0.89 1.52
CA LYS A 183 -9.73 -1.45 0.27
C LYS A 183 -10.76 -0.53 -0.36
N ASP A 184 -11.26 -0.91 -1.52
CA ASP A 184 -12.28 -0.17 -2.27
C ASP A 184 -12.00 1.34 -2.38
N SER A 185 -13.01 2.16 -2.06
CA SER A 185 -12.94 3.62 -2.18
C SER A 185 -11.99 4.27 -1.18
N LEU A 186 -11.71 3.61 -0.04
CA LEU A 186 -10.77 4.11 0.95
C LEU A 186 -9.34 4.04 0.42
N TYR A 187 -8.97 2.97 -0.28
CA TYR A 187 -7.61 2.86 -0.84
C TYR A 187 -7.31 4.00 -1.81
N ALA A 188 -8.22 4.25 -2.77
CA ALA A 188 -8.07 5.35 -3.71
C ALA A 188 -7.98 6.72 -2.99
N HIS A 189 -8.77 6.92 -1.93
CA HIS A 189 -8.71 8.12 -1.10
C HIS A 189 -7.36 8.27 -0.38
N CYS A 190 -6.88 7.21 0.28
CA CYS A 190 -5.60 7.22 0.98
C CYS A 190 -4.44 7.48 0.01
N VAL A 191 -4.46 6.89 -1.18
CA VAL A 191 -3.49 7.19 -2.24
C VAL A 191 -3.55 8.67 -2.64
N ALA A 192 -4.74 9.21 -2.91
CA ALA A 192 -4.92 10.59 -3.36
C ALA A 192 -4.63 11.65 -2.28
N GLN A 193 -4.77 11.30 -1.00
CA GLN A 193 -4.47 12.18 0.14
C GLN A 193 -3.12 11.89 0.78
N ASP A 194 -2.35 11.01 0.15
CA ASP A 194 -1.01 10.66 0.58
C ASP A 194 -0.97 10.09 2.02
N ILE A 195 -2.03 9.37 2.40
CA ILE A 195 -2.12 8.67 3.69
C ILE A 195 -1.32 7.35 3.58
N PRO A 196 -0.44 7.02 4.54
CA PRO A 196 0.28 5.74 4.57
C PRO A 196 -0.71 4.58 4.59
N CYS A 197 -0.75 3.82 3.50
CA CYS A 197 -1.72 2.75 3.35
C CYS A 197 -1.20 1.58 2.50
N ARG A 198 -1.90 0.47 2.63
CA ARG A 198 -1.74 -0.74 1.84
C ARG A 198 -3.09 -1.27 1.41
N PHE A 199 -3.17 -1.69 0.16
CA PHE A 199 -4.33 -2.41 -0.36
C PHE A 199 -4.38 -3.82 0.23
N PHE A 200 -5.57 -4.29 0.57
CA PHE A 200 -5.81 -5.69 0.95
C PHE A 200 -7.15 -6.16 0.39
N GLU A 201 -7.26 -7.40 -0.10
CA GLU A 201 -8.56 -7.96 -0.50
C GLU A 201 -9.25 -8.66 0.67
N SER A 202 -8.46 -9.31 1.53
CA SER A 202 -8.96 -10.03 2.71
C SER A 202 -8.04 -9.90 3.92
N PHE A 203 -8.56 -10.19 5.11
CA PHE A 203 -7.75 -10.26 6.34
C PHE A 203 -6.65 -11.34 6.28
N GLY A 204 -6.70 -12.24 5.30
CA GLY A 204 -5.60 -13.17 5.02
C GLY A 204 -4.31 -12.44 4.64
N GLU A 205 -4.40 -11.38 3.83
CA GLU A 205 -3.22 -10.56 3.47
C GLU A 205 -2.73 -9.72 4.64
N VAL A 206 -3.65 -9.19 5.45
CA VAL A 206 -3.30 -8.46 6.68
C VAL A 206 -2.58 -9.38 7.66
N LEU A 207 -3.06 -10.62 7.82
CA LEU A 207 -2.41 -11.63 8.64
C LEU A 207 -1.02 -11.99 8.11
N GLN A 208 -0.88 -12.24 6.80
CA GLN A 208 0.42 -12.48 6.16
C GLN A 208 1.40 -11.35 6.43
N ASP A 209 0.93 -10.10 6.35
CA ASP A 209 1.77 -8.94 6.64
C ASP A 209 2.23 -8.90 8.09
N LEU A 210 1.35 -9.20 9.03
CA LEU A 210 1.73 -9.29 10.43
C LEU A 210 2.68 -10.46 10.70
N GLU A 211 2.63 -11.53 9.91
CA GLU A 211 3.50 -12.70 10.04
C GLU A 211 4.86 -12.54 9.36
N LYS A 212 4.92 -11.72 8.31
CA LYS A 212 6.08 -11.59 7.42
C LYS A 212 7.33 -11.14 8.20
N LYS A 213 8.43 -11.84 7.92
CA LYS A 213 9.77 -11.47 8.38
C LYS A 213 10.61 -11.05 7.21
N VAL A 214 10.86 -9.76 7.08
CA VAL A 214 11.74 -9.23 6.03
C VAL A 214 13.18 -9.45 6.45
N ARG A 215 13.89 -10.34 5.74
CA ARG A 215 15.32 -10.62 5.90
C ARG A 215 16.17 -10.00 4.78
N GLY A 216 15.53 -9.58 3.68
CA GLY A 216 16.23 -8.96 2.59
C GLY A 216 15.44 -7.90 1.83
N VAL A 217 16.16 -7.00 1.17
CA VAL A 217 15.60 -5.98 0.29
C VAL A 217 16.33 -6.02 -1.05
N ILE A 218 15.56 -6.10 -2.13
CA ILE A 218 16.08 -5.94 -3.49
C ILE A 218 15.70 -4.55 -3.97
N PHE A 219 16.64 -3.82 -4.57
CA PHE A 219 16.42 -2.49 -5.08
C PHE A 219 16.53 -2.47 -6.62
N ASP A 220 15.69 -1.70 -7.29
CA ASP A 220 16.10 -1.10 -8.55
C ASP A 220 17.19 -0.05 -8.28
N LEU A 221 17.85 0.41 -9.35
CA LEU A 221 18.96 1.32 -9.30
C LEU A 221 18.57 2.74 -9.74
N ASP A 222 18.36 2.95 -11.05
CA ASP A 222 18.01 4.26 -11.62
C ASP A 222 16.59 4.67 -11.21
N GLY A 223 16.39 5.89 -10.68
CA GLY A 223 15.08 6.35 -10.20
C GLY A 223 14.70 5.85 -8.80
N THR A 224 15.47 4.91 -8.26
CA THR A 224 15.27 4.31 -6.93
C THR A 224 16.41 4.62 -5.97
N LEU A 225 17.64 4.16 -6.23
CA LEU A 225 18.81 4.46 -5.40
C LEU A 225 19.61 5.65 -5.94
N ILE A 226 19.69 5.79 -7.26
CA ILE A 226 20.55 6.77 -7.92
C ILE A 226 19.79 7.60 -8.95
N GLU A 227 20.33 8.78 -9.25
CA GLU A 227 20.02 9.58 -10.42
C GLU A 227 21.25 9.65 -11.33
N ALA A 228 21.09 9.34 -12.62
CA ALA A 228 22.15 9.39 -13.62
C ALA A 228 21.73 10.19 -14.87
N ASN A 229 20.80 11.13 -14.71
CA ASN A 229 20.16 11.88 -15.80
C ASN A 229 21.17 12.62 -16.67
N GLU A 230 22.16 13.30 -16.06
CA GLU A 230 23.17 14.05 -16.81
C GLU A 230 24.04 13.11 -17.69
N ALA A 231 24.44 11.95 -17.17
CA ALA A 231 25.19 10.97 -17.93
C ALA A 231 24.39 10.41 -19.13
N ILE A 232 23.09 10.14 -18.92
CA ILE A 232 22.19 9.69 -19.97
C ILE A 232 22.03 10.77 -21.04
N TYR A 233 21.80 12.02 -20.62
CA TYR A 233 21.63 13.16 -21.51
C TYR A 233 22.85 13.37 -22.40
N LEU A 234 24.07 13.35 -21.84
CA LEU A 234 25.30 13.49 -22.60
C LEU A 234 25.46 12.39 -23.65
N GLY A 235 25.10 11.14 -23.31
CA GLY A 235 25.06 10.07 -24.29
C GLY A 235 24.03 10.32 -25.40
N MET A 236 22.82 10.74 -25.04
CA MET A 236 21.78 11.07 -26.02
C MET A 236 22.25 12.19 -26.94
N LYS A 237 22.89 13.22 -26.40
CA LYS A 237 23.41 14.35 -27.18
C LYS A 237 24.38 13.87 -28.26
N ASP A 238 25.36 13.04 -27.90
CA ASP A 238 26.31 12.47 -28.86
C ASP A 238 25.59 11.63 -29.95
N ALA A 239 24.53 10.90 -29.60
CA ALA A 239 23.72 10.17 -30.57
C ALA A 239 22.93 11.10 -31.51
N PHE A 240 22.29 12.15 -30.99
CA PHE A 240 21.59 13.15 -31.80
C PHE A 240 22.54 13.85 -32.77
N GLU A 241 23.72 14.27 -32.29
CA GLU A 241 24.75 14.89 -33.11
C GLU A 241 25.24 13.95 -34.22
N HIS A 242 25.41 12.65 -33.92
CA HIS A 242 25.78 11.65 -34.92
C HIS A 242 24.80 11.57 -36.10
N PHE A 243 23.49 11.71 -35.84
CA PHE A 243 22.46 11.74 -36.88
C PHE A 243 22.17 13.14 -37.43
N GLY A 244 22.96 14.16 -37.06
CA GLY A 244 22.80 15.53 -37.52
C GLY A 244 21.51 16.20 -37.00
N ARG A 245 21.05 15.83 -35.80
CA ARG A 245 19.83 16.34 -35.17
C ARG A 245 20.17 17.17 -33.93
N GLU A 246 19.33 18.16 -33.65
CA GLU A 246 19.39 18.90 -32.39
C GLU A 246 18.65 18.14 -31.28
N ILE A 247 19.26 18.05 -30.10
CA ILE A 247 18.63 17.47 -28.92
C ILE A 247 17.76 18.52 -28.21
N PHE A 248 16.71 18.05 -27.53
CA PHE A 248 15.89 18.86 -26.64
C PHE A 248 16.70 19.37 -25.41
N PRO A 249 16.25 20.42 -24.70
CA PRO A 249 16.91 20.92 -23.49
C PRO A 249 17.04 19.85 -22.38
N THR A 250 18.11 19.87 -21.60
CA THR A 250 18.39 18.86 -20.55
C THR A 250 17.23 18.67 -19.57
N GLU A 251 16.50 19.74 -19.28
CA GLU A 251 15.37 19.76 -18.33
C GLU A 251 14.18 18.91 -18.80
N ASP A 252 14.09 18.63 -20.11
CA ASP A 252 13.03 17.81 -20.68
C ASP A 252 13.36 16.31 -20.66
N LEU A 253 14.60 15.91 -20.33
CA LEU A 253 15.00 14.50 -20.30
C LEU A 253 14.05 13.61 -19.47
N PRO A 254 13.61 13.98 -18.25
CA PRO A 254 12.73 13.13 -17.46
C PRO A 254 11.42 12.75 -18.16
N LYS A 255 10.91 13.60 -19.08
CA LYS A 255 9.69 13.33 -19.86
C LYS A 255 9.90 12.26 -20.94
N HIS A 256 11.15 11.97 -21.26
CA HIS A 256 11.56 11.09 -22.35
C HIS A 256 12.20 9.78 -21.86
N LEU A 257 12.50 9.67 -20.56
CA LEU A 257 13.05 8.45 -19.98
C LEU A 257 12.00 7.32 -20.04
N GLY A 258 12.37 6.25 -20.75
CA GLY A 258 11.63 5.00 -20.75
C GLY A 258 12.15 4.02 -19.70
N VAL A 259 11.50 2.86 -19.62
CA VAL A 259 11.86 1.73 -18.73
C VAL A 259 13.25 1.15 -19.04
N ASP A 260 13.74 1.33 -20.27
CA ASP A 260 15.08 0.97 -20.70
C ASP A 260 15.60 1.92 -21.77
N LEU A 261 16.87 1.73 -22.15
CA LEU A 261 17.53 2.57 -23.15
C LEU A 261 16.82 2.56 -24.53
N GLN A 262 16.20 1.44 -24.92
CA GLN A 262 15.45 1.38 -26.19
C GLN A 262 14.15 2.18 -26.09
N GLY A 263 13.45 2.07 -24.96
CA GLY A 263 12.26 2.83 -24.65
C GLY A 263 12.52 4.33 -24.69
N THR A 264 13.64 4.79 -24.11
CA THR A 264 14.07 6.20 -24.14
C THR A 264 14.32 6.72 -25.56
N LEU A 265 14.84 5.88 -26.47
CA LEU A 265 15.21 6.30 -27.83
C LEU A 265 14.08 6.16 -28.85
N ARG A 266 13.09 5.31 -28.58
CA ARG A 266 11.97 5.02 -29.49
C ARG A 266 11.20 6.25 -30.00
N PRO A 267 10.98 7.32 -29.20
CA PRO A 267 10.31 8.52 -29.69
C PRO A 267 11.10 9.30 -30.74
N PHE A 268 12.43 9.10 -30.82
CA PHE A 268 13.33 9.95 -31.59
C PHE A 268 13.95 9.25 -32.79
N PHE A 269 14.14 7.94 -32.72
CA PHE A 269 14.94 7.18 -33.68
C PHE A 269 14.18 5.98 -34.23
N SER A 270 14.44 5.62 -35.49
CA SER A 270 13.95 4.35 -36.07
C SER A 270 14.62 3.14 -35.41
N PRO A 271 14.06 1.92 -35.54
CA PRO A 271 14.71 0.71 -35.01
C PRO A 271 16.14 0.46 -35.55
N GLU A 272 16.43 0.90 -36.77
CA GLU A 272 17.77 0.88 -37.37
C GLU A 272 18.69 1.87 -36.67
N GLU A 273 18.25 3.13 -36.53
CA GLU A 273 19.01 4.20 -35.89
C GLU A 273 19.29 3.89 -34.42
N ILE A 274 18.34 3.28 -33.69
CA ILE A 274 18.53 2.86 -32.30
C ILE A 274 19.68 1.86 -32.16
N ARG A 275 19.83 0.94 -33.11
CA ARG A 275 20.92 -0.05 -33.10
C ARG A 275 22.29 0.62 -33.22
N GLU A 276 22.38 1.72 -33.95
CA GLU A 276 23.59 2.52 -34.13
C GLU A 276 23.82 3.53 -32.99
N ALA A 277 22.75 4.12 -32.45
CA ALA A 277 22.78 5.07 -31.34
C ALA A 277 23.28 4.44 -30.03
N ILE A 278 22.83 3.22 -29.71
CA ILE A 278 23.13 2.57 -28.42
C ILE A 278 24.64 2.44 -28.14
N PRO A 279 25.49 1.96 -29.07
CA PRO A 279 26.93 1.94 -28.87
C PRO A 279 27.54 3.32 -28.60
N ILE A 280 27.08 4.36 -29.31
CA ILE A 280 27.57 5.74 -29.16
C ILE A 280 27.24 6.24 -27.75
N MET A 281 25.98 6.11 -27.34
CA MET A 281 25.53 6.50 -26.02
C MET A 281 26.28 5.75 -24.91
N ARG A 282 26.48 4.44 -25.07
CA ARG A 282 27.18 3.62 -24.07
C ARG A 282 28.64 4.03 -23.91
N LYS A 283 29.32 4.38 -25.01
CA LYS A 283 30.69 4.88 -24.97
C LYS A 283 30.75 6.17 -24.16
N LYS A 284 29.89 7.14 -24.49
CA LYS A 284 29.83 8.41 -23.77
C LYS A 284 29.47 8.22 -22.30
N TYR A 285 28.47 7.38 -22.02
CA TYR A 285 28.05 7.03 -20.67
C TYR A 285 29.22 6.46 -19.86
N GLU A 286 29.99 5.52 -20.43
CA GLU A 286 31.15 4.90 -19.79
C GLU A 286 32.24 5.92 -19.39
N GLU A 287 32.41 6.98 -20.17
CA GLU A 287 33.35 8.07 -19.86
C GLU A 287 32.92 8.92 -18.66
N VAL A 288 31.61 9.16 -18.49
CA VAL A 288 31.11 10.21 -17.57
C VAL A 288 30.28 9.70 -16.39
N TYR A 289 29.78 8.46 -16.41
CA TYR A 289 28.75 8.03 -15.46
C TYR A 289 29.17 8.12 -14.00
N ARG A 290 30.45 7.93 -13.69
CA ARG A 290 30.95 7.98 -12.30
C ARG A 290 30.72 9.37 -11.70
N GLU A 291 31.22 10.40 -12.37
CA GLU A 291 31.11 11.79 -11.90
C GLU A 291 29.68 12.34 -11.96
N LYS A 292 28.82 11.73 -12.80
CA LYS A 292 27.47 12.19 -13.13
C LYS A 292 26.36 11.30 -12.57
N THR A 293 26.69 10.45 -11.61
CA THR A 293 25.74 9.61 -10.89
C THR A 293 25.77 9.99 -9.42
N HIS A 294 24.59 10.26 -8.86
CA HIS A 294 24.45 10.64 -7.45
C HIS A 294 23.36 9.82 -6.78
N PHE A 295 23.43 9.68 -5.46
CA PHE A 295 22.33 9.10 -4.69
C PHE A 295 21.09 9.98 -4.75
N LEU A 296 19.93 9.33 -4.81
CA LEU A 296 18.68 9.98 -4.45
C LEU A 296 18.63 10.26 -2.94
N GLU A 297 17.81 11.23 -2.55
CA GLU A 297 17.71 11.67 -1.15
C GLU A 297 17.36 10.50 -0.21
N GLY A 298 18.17 10.30 0.83
CA GLY A 298 17.95 9.25 1.82
C GLY A 298 18.42 7.86 1.41
N ALA A 299 18.92 7.66 0.18
CA ALA A 299 19.34 6.35 -0.28
C ALA A 299 20.53 5.80 0.52
N ARG A 300 21.59 6.60 0.69
CA ARG A 300 22.79 6.20 1.43
C ARG A 300 22.44 5.83 2.88
N GLU A 301 21.72 6.71 3.57
CA GLU A 301 21.34 6.53 4.96
C GLU A 301 20.45 5.29 5.15
N THR A 302 19.56 5.02 4.19
CA THR A 302 18.71 3.84 4.21
C THR A 302 19.52 2.56 4.02
N LEU A 303 20.43 2.52 3.04
CA LEU A 303 21.31 1.36 2.81
C LEU A 303 22.19 1.07 4.03
N GLU A 304 22.81 2.10 4.61
CA GLU A 304 23.63 1.97 5.83
C GLU A 304 22.81 1.46 7.02
N ALA A 305 21.59 1.98 7.21
CA ALA A 305 20.71 1.55 8.29
C ALA A 305 20.24 0.10 8.14
N LEU A 306 19.99 -0.37 6.92
CA LEU A 306 19.66 -1.77 6.61
C LEU A 306 20.87 -2.68 6.82
N HIS A 307 22.04 -2.25 6.34
CA HIS A 307 23.30 -3.00 6.50
C HIS A 307 23.65 -3.20 7.97
N HIS A 308 23.60 -2.15 8.80
CA HIS A 308 23.85 -2.24 10.24
C HIS A 308 22.87 -3.17 10.98
N ARG A 309 21.66 -3.39 10.42
CA ARG A 309 20.66 -4.32 10.96
C ARG A 309 20.83 -5.75 10.45
N GLY A 310 21.85 -6.01 9.63
CA GLY A 310 22.09 -7.33 9.04
C GLY A 310 21.06 -7.74 7.98
N ILE A 311 20.32 -6.78 7.41
CA ILE A 311 19.40 -7.05 6.31
C ILE A 311 20.20 -7.25 5.04
N LEU A 312 19.98 -8.39 4.38
CA LEU A 312 20.65 -8.68 3.12
C LEU A 312 20.10 -7.75 2.04
N MET A 313 20.97 -7.24 1.18
CA MET A 313 20.55 -6.37 0.09
C MET A 313 20.99 -6.92 -1.26
N GLY A 314 20.20 -6.66 -2.29
CA GLY A 314 20.56 -6.93 -3.68
C GLY A 314 20.02 -5.87 -4.63
N VAL A 315 20.49 -5.90 -5.88
CA VAL A 315 20.06 -4.98 -6.95
C VAL A 315 19.56 -5.76 -8.16
N ALA A 316 18.42 -5.34 -8.72
CA ALA A 316 17.82 -5.86 -9.94
C ALA A 316 17.43 -4.69 -10.88
N SER A 317 18.26 -4.43 -11.89
CA SER A 317 18.11 -3.23 -12.74
C SER A 317 18.15 -3.53 -14.25
N ASN A 318 17.40 -2.75 -15.04
CA ASN A 318 17.50 -2.77 -16.51
C ASN A 318 18.75 -2.04 -17.03
N LYS A 319 19.49 -1.36 -16.16
CA LYS A 319 20.83 -0.87 -16.46
C LYS A 319 21.79 -2.05 -16.70
N LEU A 320 22.71 -1.93 -17.65
CA LEU A 320 23.71 -2.96 -17.92
C LEU A 320 24.49 -3.30 -16.64
N GLY A 321 24.65 -4.59 -16.34
CA GLY A 321 25.25 -5.06 -15.09
C GLY A 321 26.61 -4.43 -14.75
N ARG A 322 27.50 -4.28 -15.75
CA ARG A 322 28.81 -3.65 -15.53
C ARG A 322 28.72 -2.19 -15.08
N PHE A 323 27.72 -1.45 -15.56
CA PHE A 323 27.50 -0.05 -15.17
C PHE A 323 26.82 0.03 -13.80
N SER A 324 25.92 -0.90 -13.49
CA SER A 324 25.32 -0.99 -12.16
C SER A 324 26.37 -1.24 -11.08
N ARG A 325 27.24 -2.25 -11.30
CA ARG A 325 28.36 -2.55 -10.40
C ARG A 325 29.32 -1.37 -10.28
N GLY A 326 29.78 -0.82 -11.41
CA GLY A 326 30.71 0.30 -11.41
C GLY A 326 30.17 1.58 -10.76
N ALA A 327 28.86 1.84 -10.85
CA ALA A 327 28.23 2.98 -10.17
C ALA A 327 28.21 2.78 -8.65
N LEU A 328 27.80 1.60 -8.18
CA LEU A 328 27.75 1.29 -6.74
C LEU A 328 29.16 1.18 -6.12
N ASP A 329 30.16 0.73 -6.89
CA ASP A 329 31.57 0.76 -6.49
C ASP A 329 32.05 2.20 -6.32
N HIS A 330 31.76 3.07 -7.30
CA HIS A 330 32.15 4.49 -7.25
C HIS A 330 31.49 5.23 -6.08
N LEU A 331 30.25 4.85 -5.74
CA LEU A 331 29.50 5.40 -4.63
C LEU A 331 29.87 4.78 -3.27
N GLU A 332 30.83 3.84 -3.24
CA GLU A 332 31.34 3.21 -2.02
C GLU A 332 30.25 2.47 -1.22
N VAL A 333 29.35 1.78 -1.91
CA VAL A 333 28.27 1.00 -1.27
C VAL A 333 28.12 -0.42 -1.85
N ALA A 334 28.93 -0.80 -2.85
CA ALA A 334 28.83 -2.11 -3.49
C ALA A 334 28.93 -3.27 -2.49
N GLU A 335 29.75 -3.13 -1.44
CA GLU A 335 29.93 -4.15 -0.40
C GLU A 335 28.67 -4.42 0.44
N TYR A 336 27.70 -3.51 0.44
CA TYR A 336 26.44 -3.69 1.13
C TYR A 336 25.54 -4.72 0.43
N PHE A 337 25.76 -4.99 -0.86
CA PHE A 337 24.92 -5.85 -1.67
C PHE A 337 25.52 -7.24 -1.82
N LYS A 338 24.72 -8.27 -1.55
CA LYS A 338 25.08 -9.67 -1.83
C LYS A 338 25.06 -10.00 -3.31
N SER A 339 24.21 -9.32 -4.08
CA SER A 339 24.11 -9.51 -5.52
C SER A 339 23.72 -8.21 -6.22
N ILE A 340 24.43 -7.89 -7.30
CA ILE A 340 24.13 -6.75 -8.17
C ILE A 340 23.89 -7.30 -9.57
N THR A 341 22.61 -7.52 -9.90
CA THR A 341 22.17 -8.09 -11.18
C THR A 341 21.62 -6.98 -12.08
N GLY A 342 22.24 -6.81 -13.24
CA GLY A 342 21.78 -5.87 -14.27
C GLY A 342 21.49 -6.54 -15.61
N ALA A 343 21.09 -5.74 -16.60
CA ALA A 343 20.80 -6.22 -17.94
C ALA A 343 22.01 -6.93 -18.56
N GLY A 344 21.74 -8.09 -19.17
CA GLY A 344 22.76 -8.97 -19.75
C GLY A 344 23.36 -9.99 -18.79
N ASP A 345 23.12 -9.89 -17.48
CA ASP A 345 23.55 -10.91 -16.51
C ASP A 345 22.58 -12.11 -16.46
N VAL A 346 21.35 -11.93 -16.94
CA VAL A 346 20.30 -12.97 -17.00
C VAL A 346 19.62 -13.02 -18.39
N PRO A 347 18.93 -14.12 -18.75
CA PRO A 347 18.33 -14.27 -20.08
C PRO A 347 17.27 -13.24 -20.43
N ARG A 348 16.48 -12.78 -19.45
CA ARG A 348 15.38 -11.82 -19.65
C ARG A 348 15.43 -10.73 -18.60
N ASN A 349 15.30 -9.48 -19.02
CA ASN A 349 15.31 -8.30 -18.15
C ASN A 349 13.92 -8.03 -17.54
N LYS A 350 13.76 -6.98 -16.71
CA LYS A 350 12.44 -6.58 -16.22
C LYS A 350 11.51 -6.26 -17.41
N PRO A 351 10.23 -6.69 -17.40
CA PRO A 351 9.43 -7.14 -16.25
C PRO A 351 9.49 -8.66 -15.95
N TYR A 352 10.40 -9.41 -16.55
CA TYR A 352 10.55 -10.84 -16.27
C TYR A 352 11.22 -11.05 -14.89
N PRO A 353 10.91 -12.14 -14.17
CA PRO A 353 11.36 -12.34 -12.79
C PRO A 353 12.83 -12.78 -12.66
N ASP A 354 13.52 -12.98 -13.78
CA ASP A 354 14.82 -13.66 -13.84
C ASP A 354 15.89 -12.95 -13.00
N MET A 355 15.89 -11.61 -13.00
CA MET A 355 16.80 -10.80 -12.18
C MET A 355 16.54 -10.98 -10.68
N ILE A 356 15.28 -10.84 -10.25
CA ILE A 356 14.91 -11.05 -8.83
C ILE A 356 15.24 -12.47 -8.39
N ARG A 357 14.94 -13.48 -9.22
CA ARG A 357 15.25 -14.88 -8.92
C ARG A 357 16.76 -15.14 -8.81
N ALA A 358 17.58 -14.44 -9.60
CA ALA A 358 19.04 -14.52 -9.47
C ALA A 358 19.50 -13.92 -8.14
N VAL A 359 19.00 -12.75 -7.79
CA VAL A 359 19.31 -12.08 -6.52
C VAL A 359 18.87 -12.90 -5.31
N LEU A 360 17.66 -13.47 -5.32
CA LEU A 360 17.15 -14.34 -4.25
C LEU A 360 18.06 -15.56 -4.00
N ARG A 361 18.56 -16.20 -5.07
CA ARG A 361 19.48 -17.35 -4.96
C ARG A 361 20.80 -16.96 -4.30
N GLU A 362 21.37 -15.82 -4.67
CA GLU A 362 22.64 -15.34 -4.09
C GLU A 362 22.46 -14.88 -2.63
N MET A 363 21.27 -14.39 -2.27
CA MET A 363 20.94 -14.03 -0.88
C MET A 363 20.58 -15.24 -0.01
N ASP A 364 20.32 -16.41 -0.61
CA ASP A 364 19.77 -17.60 0.06
C ASP A 364 18.48 -17.29 0.86
N LEU A 365 17.57 -16.55 0.22
CA LEU A 365 16.28 -16.15 0.80
C LEU A 365 15.11 -16.63 -0.05
N ALA A 366 13.99 -16.95 0.61
CA ALA A 366 12.73 -17.18 -0.06
C ALA A 366 12.06 -15.84 -0.46
N ALA A 367 11.20 -15.87 -1.48
CA ALA A 367 10.55 -14.66 -2.01
C ALA A 367 9.71 -13.94 -0.95
N GLU A 368 9.10 -14.70 -0.03
CA GLU A 368 8.25 -14.22 1.05
C GLU A 368 9.04 -13.43 2.10
N GLU A 369 10.36 -13.63 2.18
CA GLU A 369 11.26 -12.99 3.15
C GLU A 369 11.88 -11.69 2.61
N VAL A 370 11.54 -11.33 1.38
CA VAL A 370 12.12 -10.22 0.65
C VAL A 370 11.04 -9.22 0.24
N VAL A 371 11.44 -7.97 0.13
CA VAL A 371 10.68 -6.93 -0.56
C VAL A 371 11.52 -6.38 -1.71
N PHE A 372 10.86 -6.05 -2.82
CA PHE A 372 11.48 -5.39 -3.96
C PHE A 372 11.07 -3.92 -3.98
N VAL A 373 12.03 -3.02 -4.15
CA VAL A 373 11.81 -1.57 -4.15
C VAL A 373 12.16 -1.03 -5.53
N GLY A 374 11.22 -0.32 -6.16
CA GLY A 374 11.39 0.23 -7.51
C GLY A 374 10.44 1.40 -7.77
N ASP A 375 10.63 2.13 -8.86
CA ASP A 375 9.86 3.35 -9.18
C ASP A 375 8.96 3.22 -10.42
N THR A 376 8.89 2.03 -11.02
CA THR A 376 8.14 1.82 -12.26
C THR A 376 7.06 0.74 -12.18
N LEU A 377 6.08 0.81 -13.10
CA LEU A 377 5.13 -0.29 -13.31
C LEU A 377 5.82 -1.60 -13.69
N ALA A 378 6.96 -1.54 -14.41
CA ALA A 378 7.74 -2.71 -14.73
C ALA A 378 8.34 -3.35 -13.47
N ASP A 379 8.71 -2.56 -12.45
CA ASP A 379 9.18 -3.11 -11.17
C ASP A 379 8.07 -3.84 -10.43
N ILE A 380 6.88 -3.25 -10.40
CA ILE A 380 5.68 -3.86 -9.80
C ILE A 380 5.37 -5.19 -10.49
N GLU A 381 5.39 -5.21 -11.82
CA GLU A 381 5.19 -6.44 -12.60
C GLU A 381 6.31 -7.48 -12.36
N THR A 382 7.57 -7.04 -12.29
CA THR A 382 8.72 -7.92 -12.00
C THR A 382 8.57 -8.61 -10.65
N GLY A 383 8.28 -7.86 -9.60
CA GLY A 383 8.13 -8.41 -8.25
C GLY A 383 6.95 -9.38 -8.16
N LYS A 384 5.80 -9.05 -8.77
CA LYS A 384 4.66 -9.96 -8.88
C LYS A 384 5.03 -11.26 -9.60
N ASN A 385 5.71 -11.17 -10.74
CA ASN A 385 6.17 -12.34 -11.50
C ASN A 385 7.18 -13.20 -10.71
N ALA A 386 7.89 -12.58 -9.76
CA ALA A 386 8.87 -13.24 -8.90
C ALA A 386 8.27 -13.74 -7.56
N GLY A 387 7.03 -13.37 -7.24
CA GLY A 387 6.39 -13.69 -5.95
C GLY A 387 6.91 -12.85 -4.78
N VAL A 388 7.50 -11.68 -5.04
CA VAL A 388 8.06 -10.77 -4.03
C VAL A 388 7.15 -9.55 -3.88
N ASP A 389 6.90 -9.14 -2.64
CA ASP A 389 6.16 -7.90 -2.35
C ASP A 389 6.90 -6.69 -2.90
N VAL A 390 6.17 -5.78 -3.57
CA VAL A 390 6.77 -4.58 -4.18
C VAL A 390 6.41 -3.32 -3.42
N TYR A 391 7.42 -2.55 -3.06
CA TYR A 391 7.30 -1.23 -2.45
C TYR A 391 7.69 -0.21 -3.52
N ALA A 392 6.70 0.49 -4.07
CA ALA A 392 6.91 1.42 -5.18
C ALA A 392 7.31 2.80 -4.66
N LEU A 393 8.27 3.46 -5.32
CA LEU A 393 8.71 4.82 -5.00
C LEU A 393 8.18 5.83 -6.02
N THR A 394 7.82 7.02 -5.55
CA THR A 394 7.39 8.13 -6.41
C THR A 394 8.55 9.02 -6.87
N THR A 395 9.79 8.54 -6.80
CA THR A 395 11.02 9.30 -7.11
C THR A 395 11.42 9.22 -8.58
N GLY A 396 10.84 8.29 -9.34
CA GLY A 396 11.18 8.06 -10.73
C GLY A 396 10.14 8.59 -11.73
N VAL A 397 9.94 7.85 -12.82
CA VAL A 397 9.19 8.34 -14.00
C VAL A 397 7.67 8.20 -13.90
N HIS A 398 7.17 7.36 -13.00
CA HIS A 398 5.73 7.15 -12.82
C HIS A 398 5.18 7.92 -11.61
N SER A 399 4.01 8.53 -11.78
CA SER A 399 3.33 9.19 -10.67
C SER A 399 2.76 8.17 -9.67
N ARG A 400 2.42 8.65 -8.46
CA ARG A 400 1.72 7.85 -7.45
C ARG A 400 0.44 7.20 -8.01
N ALA A 401 -0.29 7.92 -8.86
CA ALA A 401 -1.52 7.43 -9.48
C ALA A 401 -1.22 6.32 -10.51
N ASP A 402 -0.18 6.48 -11.32
CA ASP A 402 0.25 5.45 -12.27
C ASP A 402 0.65 4.17 -11.54
N LEU A 403 1.49 4.30 -10.49
CA LEU A 403 1.95 3.16 -9.69
C LEU A 403 0.79 2.45 -8.98
N ALA A 404 -0.23 3.17 -8.53
CA ALA A 404 -1.39 2.59 -7.85
C ALA A 404 -2.18 1.62 -8.74
N VAL A 405 -2.17 1.81 -10.08
CA VAL A 405 -2.77 0.85 -11.04
C VAL A 405 -2.14 -0.52 -10.91
N GLY A 406 -0.82 -0.55 -10.66
CA GLY A 406 -0.06 -1.76 -10.44
C GLY A 406 -0.39 -2.46 -9.12
N LYS A 407 -1.17 -1.86 -8.20
CA LYS A 407 -1.44 -2.39 -6.84
C LYS A 407 -0.17 -2.93 -6.16
N PRO A 408 0.90 -2.12 -6.00
CA PRO A 408 2.07 -2.53 -5.23
C PRO A 408 1.66 -2.74 -3.76
N LYS A 409 2.49 -3.47 -3.02
CA LYS A 409 2.28 -3.74 -1.60
C LYS A 409 2.26 -2.45 -0.78
N GLN A 410 3.04 -1.45 -1.19
CA GLN A 410 3.02 -0.10 -0.63
C GLN A 410 3.55 0.90 -1.65
N ILE A 411 3.10 2.16 -1.57
CA ILE A 411 3.70 3.28 -2.30
C ILE A 411 4.33 4.23 -1.30
N LEU A 412 5.66 4.38 -1.40
CA LEU A 412 6.50 5.21 -0.56
C LEU A 412 6.83 6.52 -1.29
N ARG A 413 6.93 7.62 -0.53
CA ARG A 413 7.34 8.92 -1.08
C ARG A 413 8.85 9.04 -1.22
N SER A 414 9.59 8.33 -0.37
CA SER A 414 11.04 8.34 -0.35
C SER A 414 11.59 7.05 0.27
N LEU A 415 12.87 6.77 0.03
CA LEU A 415 13.56 5.64 0.65
C LEU A 415 13.60 5.73 2.18
N LYS A 416 13.52 6.93 2.77
CA LYS A 416 13.48 7.09 4.23
C LYS A 416 12.27 6.40 4.86
N GLU A 417 11.14 6.34 4.14
CA GLU A 417 9.93 5.65 4.58
C GLU A 417 10.08 4.12 4.54
N LEU A 418 11.03 3.60 3.73
CA LEU A 418 11.24 2.16 3.62
C LEU A 418 11.57 1.54 4.97
N LEU A 419 12.46 2.17 5.75
CA LEU A 419 12.84 1.68 7.07
C LEU A 419 11.60 1.54 7.97
N GLN A 420 10.72 2.53 7.99
CA GLN A 420 9.48 2.47 8.76
C GLN A 420 8.52 1.40 8.23
N ALA A 421 8.45 1.24 6.90
CA ALA A 421 7.57 0.28 6.26
C ALA A 421 8.02 -1.19 6.41
N VAL A 422 9.32 -1.44 6.60
CA VAL A 422 9.84 -2.79 6.86
C VAL A 422 10.06 -3.06 8.35
N MET A 423 10.20 -2.03 9.20
CA MET A 423 10.51 -2.17 10.63
C MET A 423 9.52 -3.05 11.43
N PRO A 424 8.19 -2.98 11.24
CA PRO A 424 7.26 -3.90 11.90
C PRO A 424 7.46 -5.37 11.49
N LEU A 425 8.12 -5.60 10.36
CA LEU A 425 8.38 -6.91 9.75
C LEU A 425 9.80 -7.41 10.06
N LEU A 426 10.62 -6.65 10.79
CA LEU A 426 11.97 -7.06 11.14
C LEU A 426 11.93 -7.98 12.36
N PRO A 427 12.79 -9.02 12.41
CA PRO A 427 12.98 -9.76 13.66
C PRO A 427 13.45 -8.81 14.78
N PRO A 428 13.05 -9.03 16.05
CA PRO A 428 13.49 -8.20 17.15
C PRO A 428 15.02 -8.17 17.21
N HIS A 429 15.57 -6.97 17.34
CA HIS A 429 17.02 -6.76 17.39
C HIS A 429 17.59 -7.54 18.60
N HIS A 430 18.34 -8.60 18.35
CA HIS A 430 19.24 -9.14 19.36
C HIS A 430 20.47 -8.21 19.33
N PRO A 431 20.75 -7.45 20.40
CA PRO A 431 22.03 -6.76 20.47
C PRO A 431 23.12 -7.82 20.40
N VAL A 432 23.98 -7.72 19.39
CA VAL A 432 25.20 -8.51 19.32
C VAL A 432 26.03 -8.04 20.52
N SER A 433 26.20 -8.95 21.49
CA SER A 433 26.99 -8.76 22.71
C SER A 433 28.47 -8.57 22.41
#